data_AF-A0A7X1M5I7-F1
#
_entry.id   AF-A0A7X1M5I7-F1
#
_cell.length_a   1.000
_cell.length_b   1.000
_cell.length_c   1.000
_cell.angle_alpha   90.00
_cell.angle_beta   90.00
_cell.angle_gamma   90.00
#
_symmetry.space_group_name_H-M   'P 1'
#
loop_
_entity.id
_entity.type
_entity.pdbx_description
1 polymer ?
#
loop_
_entity_poly.entity_id
_entity_poly.type
_entity_poly.pdbx_seq_one_letter_code
_entity_poly.pdbx_strand_id
1 'polypeptide(L)'
;MTGTDFSDEQLMSFVDGEVDLCTAERIEAAMHGDTELAARIAIFAETRAIVKDAMEPLLDEPVPARLYSSVEIMIKRHRQQYADASGEVIPLIPRCPQSPAPVRRLTVPFAASVAVVLAAGLSGFWLGTQNVTQPQMLSLGPVGERGLLDALATIPGGSARNIPQLGRLRVISSLRDEDGDLCRELELTPRQGSALAFIACHKKGGWTTTVAVAVPGDDGSYAPASSTDTLDTYLSSINASPPLTEAEEKQALSDLE
;
A
#
# COMPACT_ATOMS: atom_id res chain seq x y z
N MET A 1 0.66 -18.53 40.65
CA MET A 1 0.66 -18.35 39.18
C MET A 1 -0.49 -17.43 38.85
N THR A 2 -0.28 -16.13 38.91
CA THR A 2 -1.28 -15.11 38.61
C THR A 2 -1.11 -14.71 37.15
N GLY A 3 -1.95 -15.28 36.29
CA GLY A 3 -1.89 -15.12 34.84
C GLY A 3 -2.14 -13.68 34.40
N THR A 4 -1.15 -13.14 33.72
CA THR A 4 -1.36 -12.13 32.69
C THR A 4 -0.96 -12.84 31.39
N ASP A 5 -1.93 -13.42 30.69
CA ASP A 5 -1.69 -14.18 29.45
C ASP A 5 -1.36 -13.22 28.31
N PHE A 6 -0.15 -12.66 28.33
CA PHE A 6 0.43 -11.99 27.16
C PHE A 6 0.88 -13.06 26.18
N SER A 7 0.34 -13.01 24.96
CA SER A 7 0.78 -13.92 23.90
C SER A 7 2.22 -13.58 23.50
N ASP A 8 2.94 -14.55 22.92
CA ASP A 8 4.30 -14.32 22.46
C ASP A 8 4.36 -13.21 21.39
N GLU A 9 3.34 -13.12 20.54
CA GLU A 9 3.21 -12.04 19.55
C GLU A 9 3.12 -10.67 20.23
N GLN A 10 2.35 -10.54 21.31
CA GLN A 10 2.26 -9.28 22.05
C GLN A 10 3.60 -8.90 22.71
N LEU A 11 4.36 -9.87 23.19
CA LEU A 11 5.67 -9.64 23.79
C LEU A 11 6.73 -9.27 22.75
N MET A 12 6.70 -9.89 21.57
CA MET A 12 7.55 -9.50 20.44
C MET A 12 7.22 -8.07 19.99
N SER A 13 5.94 -7.75 19.78
CA SER A 13 5.50 -6.38 19.48
C SER A 13 5.95 -5.38 20.54
N PHE A 14 5.91 -5.74 21.83
CA PHE A 14 6.39 -4.89 22.90
C PHE A 14 7.91 -4.62 22.79
N VAL A 15 8.70 -5.65 22.53
CA VAL A 15 10.15 -5.54 22.33
C VAL A 15 10.52 -4.70 21.10
N ASP A 16 9.70 -4.76 20.05
CA ASP A 16 9.88 -3.95 18.84
C ASP A 16 9.37 -2.51 18.98
N GLY A 17 8.58 -2.20 20.02
CA GLY A 17 7.98 -0.89 20.25
C GLY A 17 6.65 -0.66 19.53
N GLU A 18 6.01 -1.74 19.06
CA GLU A 18 4.83 -1.76 18.20
C GLU A 18 3.51 -1.98 18.98
N VAL A 19 3.54 -1.96 20.31
CA VAL A 19 2.32 -1.98 21.14
C VAL A 19 1.87 -0.58 21.49
N ASP A 20 0.56 -0.40 21.72
CA ASP A 20 0.04 0.85 22.24
C ASP A 20 0.54 1.12 23.68
N LEU A 21 0.58 2.39 24.08
CA LEU A 21 1.11 2.82 25.38
C LEU A 21 0.47 2.09 26.56
N CYS A 22 -0.81 1.76 26.49
CA CYS A 22 -1.53 1.12 27.58
C CYS A 22 -1.15 -0.35 27.73
N THR A 23 -0.93 -1.02 26.60
CA THR A 23 -0.40 -2.38 26.57
C THR A 23 1.05 -2.40 27.06
N ALA A 24 1.88 -1.43 26.67
CA ALA A 24 3.25 -1.29 27.18
C ALA A 24 3.28 -1.15 28.71
N GLU A 25 2.53 -0.19 29.27
CA GLU A 25 2.46 0.01 30.73
C GLU A 25 2.00 -1.24 31.48
N ARG A 26 1.03 -1.99 30.91
CA ARG A 26 0.57 -3.26 31.51
C ARG A 26 1.65 -4.33 31.51
N ILE A 27 2.41 -4.46 30.42
CA ILE A 27 3.51 -5.44 30.31
C ILE A 27 4.62 -5.06 31.28
N GLU A 28 5.02 -3.78 31.34
CA GLU A 28 6.03 -3.28 32.27
C GLU A 28 5.63 -3.50 33.74
N ALA A 29 4.39 -3.18 34.10
CA ALA A 29 3.87 -3.41 35.44
C ALA A 29 3.84 -4.90 35.80
N ALA A 30 3.48 -5.78 34.86
CA ALA A 30 3.48 -7.22 35.09
C ALA A 30 4.89 -7.79 35.23
N MET A 31 5.85 -7.30 34.44
CA MET A 31 7.25 -7.73 34.45
C MET A 31 7.90 -7.54 35.83
N HIS A 32 7.50 -6.52 36.60
CA HIS A 32 8.03 -6.30 37.96
C HIS A 32 7.73 -7.43 38.94
N GLY A 33 6.64 -8.17 38.75
CA GLY A 33 6.21 -9.25 39.65
C GLY A 33 6.38 -10.65 39.09
N ASP A 34 6.70 -10.77 37.80
CA ASP A 34 6.74 -12.04 37.07
C ASP A 34 8.10 -12.25 36.39
N THR A 35 8.95 -13.06 37.03
CA THR A 35 10.28 -13.40 36.53
C THR A 35 10.24 -14.29 35.28
N GLU A 36 9.16 -15.08 35.09
CA GLU A 36 8.98 -15.92 33.91
C GLU A 36 8.63 -15.07 32.69
N LEU A 37 7.74 -14.08 32.87
CA LEU A 37 7.45 -13.06 31.87
C LEU A 37 8.70 -12.26 31.48
N ALA A 38 9.48 -11.81 32.47
CA ALA A 38 10.73 -11.09 32.23
C ALA A 38 11.73 -11.93 31.42
N ALA A 39 11.84 -13.24 31.71
CA ALA A 39 12.70 -14.15 30.97
C ALA A 39 12.24 -14.33 29.51
N ARG A 40 10.93 -14.42 29.26
CA ARG A 40 10.38 -14.50 27.89
C ARG A 40 10.69 -13.23 27.08
N ILE A 41 10.48 -12.05 27.67
CA ILE A 41 10.81 -10.75 27.04
C ILE A 41 12.31 -10.68 26.72
N ALA A 42 13.18 -11.15 27.63
CA ALA A 42 14.62 -11.13 27.42
C ALA A 42 15.07 -11.94 26.19
N ILE A 43 14.45 -13.10 25.92
CA ILE A 43 14.74 -13.92 24.73
C ILE A 43 14.43 -13.15 23.44
N PHE A 44 13.28 -12.46 23.38
CA PHE A 44 12.91 -11.65 22.23
C PHE A 44 13.82 -10.43 22.07
N ALA A 45 14.18 -9.78 23.18
CA ALA A 45 15.10 -8.64 23.17
C ALA A 45 16.51 -9.03 22.68
N GLU A 46 17.01 -10.21 23.07
CA GLU A 46 18.29 -10.75 22.60
C GLU A 46 18.25 -11.01 21.09
N THR A 47 17.17 -11.63 20.60
CA THR A 47 16.99 -11.88 19.16
C THR A 47 17.00 -10.58 18.35
N ARG A 48 16.29 -9.55 18.84
CA ARG A 48 16.27 -8.22 18.23
C ARG A 48 17.66 -7.57 18.21
N ALA A 49 18.43 -7.70 19.28
CA ALA A 49 19.79 -7.16 19.36
C ALA A 49 20.71 -7.83 18.33
N ILE A 50 20.67 -9.16 18.20
CA ILE A 50 21.47 -9.90 17.21
C ILE A 50 21.15 -9.44 15.78
N VAL A 51 19.87 -9.28 15.44
CA VAL A 51 19.45 -8.81 14.11
C VAL A 51 19.92 -7.38 13.87
N LYS A 52 19.77 -6.50 14.87
CA LYS A 52 20.23 -5.12 14.78
C LYS A 52 21.73 -5.04 14.53
N ASP A 53 22.53 -5.78 15.29
CA ASP A 53 23.99 -5.79 15.15
C ASP A 53 24.42 -6.32 13.77
N ALA A 54 23.72 -7.33 13.24
CA ALA A 54 23.99 -7.86 11.90
C ALA A 54 23.66 -6.85 10.78
N MET A 55 22.68 -5.96 11.00
CA MET A 55 22.28 -4.94 10.03
C MET A 55 22.99 -3.59 10.21
N GLU A 56 23.66 -3.37 11.34
CA GLU A 56 24.37 -2.11 11.65
C GLU A 56 25.31 -1.64 10.51
N PRO A 57 26.10 -2.51 9.85
CA PRO A 57 26.96 -2.09 8.73
C PRO A 57 26.21 -1.53 7.51
N LEU A 58 24.93 -1.86 7.34
CA LEU A 58 24.10 -1.31 6.25
C LEU A 58 23.66 0.13 6.54
N LEU A 59 23.63 0.54 7.81
CA LEU A 59 23.25 1.90 8.22
C LEU A 59 24.37 2.92 7.98
N ASP A 60 25.59 2.46 7.72
CA ASP A 60 26.74 3.30 7.39
C ASP A 60 26.70 3.82 5.93
N GLU A 61 25.74 3.36 5.12
CA GLU A 61 25.54 3.93 3.79
C GLU A 61 25.07 5.40 3.90
N PRO A 62 25.82 6.37 3.32
CA PRO A 62 25.46 7.76 3.43
C PRO A 62 24.12 8.01 2.73
N VAL A 63 23.18 8.65 3.44
CA VAL A 63 21.88 9.01 2.89
C VAL A 63 22.07 9.83 1.60
N PRO A 64 21.46 9.43 0.46
CA PRO A 64 21.64 10.10 -0.82
C PRO A 64 21.39 11.62 -0.77
N ALA A 65 22.29 12.41 -1.36
CA ALA A 65 22.23 13.88 -1.34
C ALA A 65 20.89 14.44 -1.85
N ARG A 66 20.25 13.75 -2.80
CA ARG A 66 18.90 14.10 -3.28
C ARG A 66 17.86 14.10 -2.16
N LEU A 67 17.88 13.11 -1.27
CA LEU A 67 16.93 13.00 -0.16
C LEU A 67 17.17 14.10 0.86
N TYR A 68 18.43 14.37 1.22
CA TYR A 68 18.79 15.51 2.06
C TYR A 68 18.24 16.81 1.49
N SER A 69 18.46 17.07 0.20
CA SER A 69 17.98 18.28 -0.46
C SER A 69 16.44 18.37 -0.46
N SER A 70 15.73 17.25 -0.66
CA SER A 70 14.27 17.21 -0.62
C SER A 70 13.73 17.56 0.78
N VAL A 71 14.35 17.02 1.84
CA VAL A 71 13.98 17.32 3.23
C VAL A 71 14.26 18.79 3.56
N GLU A 72 15.42 19.33 3.15
CA GLU A 72 15.73 20.75 3.35
C GLU A 72 14.70 21.67 2.66
N ILE A 73 14.29 21.34 1.45
CA ILE A 73 13.26 22.09 0.73
C ILE A 73 11.92 22.03 1.48
N MET A 74 11.53 20.84 1.96
CA MET A 74 10.30 20.66 2.74
C MET A 74 10.33 21.50 4.03
N ILE A 75 11.45 21.47 4.76
CA ILE A 75 11.64 22.27 5.98
C ILE A 75 11.58 23.77 5.68
N LYS A 76 12.27 24.24 4.63
CA LYS A 76 12.25 25.66 4.21
C LYS A 76 10.84 26.11 3.86
N ARG A 77 10.11 25.30 3.10
CA ARG A 77 8.71 25.58 2.72
C ARG A 77 7.80 25.65 3.95
N HIS A 78 7.91 24.69 4.87
CA HIS A 78 7.15 24.71 6.11
C HIS A 78 7.45 25.96 6.94
N ARG A 79 8.73 26.31 7.12
CA ARG A 79 9.12 27.53 7.84
C ARG A 79 8.60 28.81 7.17
N GLN A 80 8.60 28.88 5.84
CA GLN A 80 8.05 30.03 5.12
C GLN A 80 6.53 30.12 5.25
N GLN A 81 5.84 28.98 5.21
CA GLN A 81 4.37 28.91 5.28
C GLN A 81 3.84 29.16 6.70
N TYR A 82 4.63 28.84 7.72
CA TYR A 82 4.24 28.95 9.14
C TYR A 82 5.17 29.88 9.94
N ALA A 83 5.82 30.86 9.28
CA ALA A 83 6.83 31.72 9.88
C ALA A 83 6.33 32.51 11.12
N ASP A 84 5.04 32.83 11.16
CA ASP A 84 4.38 33.58 12.24
C ASP A 84 3.43 32.73 13.11
N ALA A 85 3.32 31.43 12.85
CA ALA A 85 2.45 30.55 13.61
C ALA A 85 3.20 29.95 14.81
N SER A 86 3.06 30.56 15.99
CA SER A 86 3.43 29.92 17.25
C SER A 86 2.41 28.81 17.57
N GLY A 87 2.62 27.63 16.99
CA GLY A 87 1.79 26.46 17.28
C GLY A 87 2.04 25.98 18.71
N GLU A 88 1.02 26.02 19.56
CA GLU A 88 1.04 25.35 20.85
C GLU A 88 0.99 23.83 20.60
N VAL A 89 2.08 23.12 20.95
CA VAL A 89 2.13 21.67 20.83
C VAL A 89 1.29 21.06 21.95
N ILE A 90 0.10 20.59 21.60
CA ILE A 90 -0.78 19.88 22.54
C ILE A 90 -0.41 18.39 22.50
N PRO A 91 0.00 17.77 23.63
CA PRO A 91 0.23 16.34 23.66
C PRO A 91 -1.09 15.59 23.45
N LEU A 92 -1.18 14.82 22.37
CA LEU A 92 -2.26 13.86 22.17
C LEU A 92 -1.94 12.62 22.99
N ILE A 93 -2.37 12.61 24.26
CA ILE A 93 -2.21 11.44 25.13
C ILE A 93 -3.37 10.47 24.82
N PRO A 94 -3.11 9.30 24.21
CA PRO A 94 -4.17 8.31 24.01
C PRO A 94 -4.66 7.84 25.38
N ARG A 95 -5.98 7.90 25.59
CA ARG A 95 -6.59 7.41 26.82
C ARG A 95 -6.69 5.90 26.74
N CYS A 96 -6.15 5.21 27.73
CA CYS A 96 -6.33 3.77 27.87
C CYS A 96 -7.82 3.45 28.08
N PRO A 97 -8.44 2.63 27.21
CA PRO A 97 -9.75 2.09 27.52
C PRO A 97 -9.60 1.21 28.75
N GLN A 98 -10.05 1.73 29.90
CA GLN A 98 -10.23 0.91 31.08
C GLN A 98 -11.14 -0.27 30.69
N SER A 99 -10.83 -1.48 31.15
CA SER A 99 -11.62 -2.68 30.88
C SER A 99 -13.12 -2.36 30.96
N PRO A 100 -13.94 -2.86 30.02
CA PRO A 100 -15.36 -2.55 30.03
C PRO A 100 -15.93 -2.96 31.38
N ALA A 101 -16.34 -1.97 32.18
CA ALA A 101 -17.08 -2.21 33.40
C ALA A 101 -18.26 -3.14 33.03
N PRO A 102 -18.59 -4.14 33.88
CA PRO A 102 -19.61 -5.13 33.53
C PRO A 102 -20.91 -4.40 33.23
N VAL A 103 -21.27 -4.35 31.95
CA VAL A 103 -22.50 -3.72 31.49
C VAL A 103 -23.64 -4.54 32.09
N ARG A 104 -24.32 -3.96 33.09
CA ARG A 104 -25.52 -4.51 33.68
C ARG A 104 -26.53 -4.72 32.55
N ARG A 105 -26.70 -5.97 32.14
CA ARG A 105 -27.61 -6.41 31.07
C ARG A 105 -29.00 -5.83 31.31
N LEU A 106 -29.34 -4.76 30.61
CA LEU A 106 -30.72 -4.33 30.46
C LEU A 106 -31.29 -5.16 29.30
N THR A 107 -32.02 -6.20 29.64
CA THR A 107 -32.77 -7.01 28.67
C THR A 107 -33.89 -6.14 28.09
N VAL A 108 -33.68 -5.64 26.87
CA VAL A 108 -34.73 -5.04 26.05
C VAL A 108 -35.16 -6.09 25.01
N PRO A 109 -36.48 -6.34 24.81
CA PRO A 109 -36.94 -7.43 23.97
C PRO A 109 -36.64 -7.18 22.48
N PHE A 110 -35.69 -7.97 21.96
CA PHE A 110 -35.32 -8.09 20.55
C PHE A 110 -36.37 -8.96 19.83
N ALA A 111 -37.46 -8.37 19.35
CA ALA A 111 -38.41 -9.11 18.50
C ALA A 111 -38.97 -8.34 17.29
N ALA A 112 -38.65 -7.05 17.14
CA ALA A 112 -39.18 -6.24 16.02
C ALA A 112 -38.13 -5.85 14.96
N SER A 113 -36.84 -6.04 15.20
CA SER A 113 -35.75 -5.54 14.35
C SER A 113 -35.27 -6.51 13.25
N VAL A 114 -35.64 -7.78 13.30
CA VAL A 114 -35.18 -8.79 12.31
C VAL A 114 -35.87 -8.65 10.95
N ALA A 115 -37.11 -8.15 10.91
CA ALA A 115 -37.86 -8.00 9.65
C ALA A 115 -37.34 -6.83 8.78
N VAL A 116 -36.82 -5.77 9.38
CA VAL A 116 -36.32 -4.59 8.64
C VAL A 116 -34.95 -4.85 8.03
N VAL A 117 -34.08 -5.61 8.70
CA VAL A 117 -32.74 -5.96 8.17
C VAL A 117 -32.82 -6.88 6.96
N LEU A 118 -33.77 -7.83 6.94
CA LEU A 118 -33.94 -8.74 5.80
C LEU A 118 -34.60 -8.05 4.59
N ALA A 119 -35.51 -7.10 4.81
CA ALA A 119 -36.15 -6.34 3.73
C ALA A 119 -35.24 -5.24 3.13
N ALA A 120 -34.38 -4.62 3.95
CA ALA A 120 -33.41 -3.61 3.48
C ALA A 120 -32.12 -4.23 2.90
N GLY A 121 -31.70 -5.40 3.40
CA GLY A 121 -30.50 -6.08 2.92
C GLY A 121 -30.63 -6.62 1.49
N LEU A 122 -31.82 -7.11 1.12
CA LEU A 122 -32.06 -7.66 -0.22
C LEU A 122 -32.21 -6.57 -1.30
N SER A 123 -32.76 -5.40 -0.97
CA SER A 123 -32.85 -4.28 -1.91
C SER A 123 -31.49 -3.58 -2.09
N GLY A 124 -30.70 -3.44 -1.03
CA GLY A 124 -29.35 -2.88 -1.10
C GLY A 124 -28.37 -3.71 -1.95
N PHE A 125 -28.45 -5.04 -1.87
CA PHE A 125 -27.61 -5.95 -2.68
C PHE A 125 -27.97 -5.89 -4.17
N TRP A 126 -29.25 -5.77 -4.50
CA TRP A 126 -29.71 -5.66 -5.89
C TRP A 126 -29.45 -4.29 -6.51
N LEU A 127 -29.44 -3.21 -5.72
CA LEU A 127 -29.05 -1.86 -6.17
C LEU A 127 -27.52 -1.69 -6.26
N GLY A 128 -26.75 -2.34 -5.38
CA GLY A 128 -25.29 -2.29 -5.40
C GLY A 128 -24.65 -3.06 -6.56
N THR A 129 -25.34 -4.08 -7.09
CA THR A 129 -24.85 -4.88 -8.22
C THR A 129 -25.14 -4.27 -9.60
N GLN A 130 -26.02 -3.26 -9.69
CA GLN A 130 -26.24 -2.53 -10.95
C GLN A 130 -25.13 -1.52 -11.26
N ASN A 131 -24.29 -1.20 -10.28
CA ASN A 131 -23.09 -0.39 -10.44
C ASN A 131 -21.81 -1.23 -10.57
N VAL A 132 -21.91 -2.54 -10.82
CA VAL A 132 -20.80 -3.25 -11.46
C VAL A 132 -20.75 -2.74 -12.89
N THR A 133 -20.12 -1.58 -13.04
CA THR A 133 -19.66 -1.06 -14.33
C THR A 133 -18.96 -2.24 -14.99
N GLN A 134 -19.55 -2.74 -16.07
CA GLN A 134 -18.85 -3.63 -16.99
C GLN A 134 -17.45 -3.06 -17.18
N PRO A 135 -16.39 -3.88 -17.17
CA PRO A 135 -15.04 -3.39 -17.39
C PRO A 135 -15.10 -2.60 -18.70
N GLN A 136 -15.04 -1.27 -18.58
CA GLN A 136 -14.92 -0.41 -19.74
C GLN A 136 -13.54 -0.74 -20.25
N MET A 137 -13.47 -1.68 -21.19
CA MET A 137 -12.33 -1.79 -22.06
C MET A 137 -12.09 -0.37 -22.56
N LEU A 138 -10.91 0.17 -22.23
CA LEU A 138 -10.45 1.43 -22.78
C LEU A 138 -10.64 1.35 -24.29
N SER A 139 -11.68 2.02 -24.79
CA SER A 139 -11.87 2.16 -26.23
C SER A 139 -10.96 3.30 -26.66
N LEU A 140 -9.67 2.98 -26.80
CA LEU A 140 -8.73 3.88 -27.43
C LEU A 140 -9.12 3.96 -28.90
N GLY A 141 -9.36 5.17 -29.42
CA GLY A 141 -9.41 5.36 -30.87
C GLY A 141 -8.09 4.90 -31.51
N PRO A 142 -8.05 4.60 -32.82
CA PRO A 142 -6.89 4.00 -33.49
C PRO A 142 -5.59 4.81 -33.36
N VAL A 143 -5.68 6.13 -33.13
CA VAL A 143 -4.54 7.01 -32.85
C VAL A 143 -4.03 6.84 -31.41
N GLY A 144 -4.95 6.72 -30.45
CA GLY A 144 -4.59 6.46 -29.05
C GLY A 144 -3.96 5.08 -28.88
N GLU A 145 -4.49 4.06 -29.55
CA GLU A 145 -3.95 2.71 -29.51
C GLU A 145 -2.50 2.68 -30.01
N ARG A 146 -2.21 3.29 -31.18
CA ARG A 146 -0.84 3.40 -31.69
C ARG A 146 0.09 4.19 -30.77
N GLY A 147 -0.40 5.30 -30.20
CA GLY A 147 0.38 6.11 -29.26
C GLY A 147 0.71 5.37 -27.96
N LEU A 148 -0.17 4.47 -27.50
CA LEU A 148 0.06 3.60 -26.35
C LEU A 148 1.08 2.50 -26.68
N LEU A 149 0.96 1.86 -27.85
CA LEU A 149 1.90 0.81 -28.30
C LEU A 149 3.33 1.34 -28.49
N ASP A 150 3.48 2.53 -29.09
CA ASP A 150 4.78 3.19 -29.25
C ASP A 150 5.37 3.61 -27.88
N ALA A 151 4.51 4.05 -26.96
CA ALA A 151 4.94 4.40 -25.62
C ALA A 151 5.44 3.18 -24.81
N LEU A 152 4.84 2.01 -25.01
CA LEU A 152 5.29 0.75 -24.39
C LEU A 152 6.70 0.35 -24.85
N ALA A 153 7.05 0.63 -26.11
CA ALA A 153 8.37 0.30 -26.65
C ALA A 153 9.46 1.35 -26.32
N THR A 154 9.09 2.63 -26.08
CA THR A 154 10.06 3.74 -26.09
C THR A 154 10.21 4.51 -24.77
N ILE A 155 9.28 4.40 -23.82
CA ILE A 155 9.37 5.12 -22.54
C ILE A 155 10.09 4.25 -21.51
N PRO A 156 11.24 4.68 -20.94
CA PRO A 156 11.93 3.92 -19.90
C PRO A 156 11.09 3.71 -18.63
N GLY A 157 11.38 2.66 -17.87
CA GLY A 157 10.80 2.42 -16.55
C GLY A 157 10.99 3.62 -15.61
N GLY A 158 10.00 3.87 -14.75
CA GLY A 158 9.99 5.00 -13.82
C GLY A 158 9.75 6.38 -14.47
N SER A 159 9.62 6.47 -15.79
CA SER A 159 9.39 7.73 -16.51
C SER A 159 7.91 7.95 -16.85
N ALA A 160 7.54 9.22 -17.07
CA ALA A 160 6.20 9.60 -17.51
C ALA A 160 6.24 10.51 -18.75
N ARG A 161 5.27 10.35 -19.65
CA ARG A 161 5.11 11.15 -20.87
C ARG A 161 3.64 11.47 -21.11
N ASN A 162 3.37 12.67 -21.61
CA ASN A 162 2.04 13.02 -22.10
C ASN A 162 1.84 12.44 -23.50
N ILE A 163 0.87 11.55 -23.65
CA ILE A 163 0.47 10.99 -24.93
C ILE A 163 -0.70 11.83 -25.48
N PRO A 164 -0.61 12.34 -26.73
CA PRO A 164 -1.71 13.09 -27.35
C PRO A 164 -3.02 12.30 -27.31
N GLN A 165 -4.13 12.99 -27.02
CA GLN A 165 -5.50 12.44 -26.91
C GLN A 165 -5.74 11.46 -25.74
N LEU A 166 -4.69 10.85 -25.19
CA LEU A 166 -4.79 9.89 -24.09
C LEU A 166 -4.69 10.56 -22.72
N GLY A 167 -3.59 11.27 -22.45
CA GLY A 167 -3.31 11.79 -21.11
C GLY A 167 -1.86 11.56 -20.71
N ARG A 168 -1.59 11.53 -19.40
CA ARG A 168 -0.26 11.28 -18.86
C ARG A 168 -0.09 9.78 -18.64
N LEU A 169 0.83 9.17 -19.36
CA LEU A 169 1.20 7.77 -19.20
C LEU A 169 2.51 7.68 -18.40
N ARG A 170 2.53 6.86 -17.37
CA ARG A 170 3.70 6.56 -16.54
C ARG A 170 4.00 5.06 -16.64
N VAL A 171 5.25 4.72 -16.97
CA VAL A 171 5.71 3.34 -16.86
C VAL A 171 6.22 3.16 -15.43
N ILE A 172 5.67 2.18 -14.72
CA ILE A 172 6.04 1.88 -13.35
C ILE A 172 7.27 0.99 -13.34
N SER A 173 7.17 -0.18 -13.98
CA SER A 173 8.17 -1.22 -13.97
C SER A 173 8.13 -2.05 -15.26
N SER A 174 9.23 -2.75 -15.53
CA SER A 174 9.36 -3.74 -16.59
C SER A 174 9.77 -5.06 -15.96
N LEU A 175 9.19 -6.16 -16.42
CA LEU A 175 9.32 -7.49 -15.82
C LEU A 175 9.13 -8.55 -16.90
N ARG A 176 9.55 -9.78 -16.61
CA ARG A 176 9.28 -10.96 -17.46
C ARG A 176 8.26 -11.87 -16.80
N ASP A 177 7.35 -12.43 -17.59
CA ASP A 177 6.45 -13.49 -17.15
C ASP A 177 7.12 -14.88 -17.14
N GLU A 178 6.38 -15.91 -16.80
CA GLU A 178 6.84 -17.31 -16.78
C GLU A 178 7.40 -17.80 -18.13
N ASP A 179 6.82 -17.32 -19.24
CA ASP A 179 7.26 -17.66 -20.61
C ASP A 179 8.51 -16.85 -21.02
N GLY A 180 8.92 -15.88 -20.20
CA GLY A 180 10.02 -14.97 -20.47
C GLY A 180 9.62 -13.76 -21.33
N ASP A 181 8.34 -13.59 -21.65
CA ASP A 181 7.84 -12.46 -22.44
C ASP A 181 7.95 -11.16 -21.62
N LEU A 182 8.29 -10.07 -22.30
CA LEU A 182 8.44 -8.76 -21.66
C LEU A 182 7.06 -8.19 -21.32
N CYS A 183 6.82 -7.93 -20.04
CA CYS A 183 5.64 -7.25 -19.54
C CYS A 183 6.03 -5.90 -18.92
N ARG A 184 5.13 -4.92 -19.06
CA ARG A 184 5.29 -3.57 -18.51
C ARG A 184 4.06 -3.23 -17.69
N GLU A 185 4.29 -2.69 -16.51
CA GLU A 185 3.27 -2.16 -15.62
C GLU A 185 3.17 -0.65 -15.82
N LEU A 186 1.96 -0.13 -16.00
CA LEU A 186 1.71 1.25 -16.37
C LEU A 186 0.57 1.85 -15.60
N GLU A 187 0.63 3.17 -15.47
CA GLU A 187 -0.47 4.01 -15.03
C GLU A 187 -0.79 5.05 -16.09
N LEU A 188 -2.05 5.13 -16.50
CA LEU A 188 -2.57 6.17 -17.37
C LEU A 188 -3.50 7.07 -16.56
N THR A 189 -3.14 8.35 -16.46
CA THR A 189 -4.04 9.40 -16.01
C THR A 189 -4.65 10.07 -17.24
N PRO A 190 -5.89 9.71 -17.64
CA PRO A 190 -6.49 10.28 -18.83
C PRO A 190 -6.83 11.76 -18.63
N ARG A 191 -7.05 12.49 -19.74
CA ARG A 191 -7.47 13.91 -19.65
C ARG A 191 -8.86 14.08 -19.01
N GLN A 192 -9.70 13.07 -19.14
CA GLN A 192 -11.04 12.98 -18.56
C GLN A 192 -11.31 11.54 -18.15
N GLY A 193 -11.98 11.34 -17.02
CA GLY A 193 -12.25 10.02 -16.46
C GLY A 193 -11.26 9.62 -15.36
N SER A 194 -11.41 8.39 -14.89
CA SER A 194 -10.59 7.82 -13.81
C SER A 194 -9.21 7.40 -14.32
N ALA A 195 -8.21 7.45 -13.44
CA ALA A 195 -6.89 6.88 -13.71
C ALA A 195 -7.02 5.36 -13.88
N LEU A 196 -6.05 4.76 -14.57
CA LEU A 196 -6.04 3.34 -14.91
C LEU A 196 -4.65 2.78 -14.67
N ALA A 197 -4.57 1.71 -13.89
CA ALA A 197 -3.36 0.91 -13.74
C ALA A 197 -3.53 -0.38 -14.55
N PHE A 198 -2.54 -0.76 -15.35
CA PHE A 198 -2.65 -1.91 -16.22
C PHE A 198 -1.28 -2.53 -16.54
N ILE A 199 -1.29 -3.80 -16.93
CA ILE A 199 -0.12 -4.54 -17.37
C ILE A 199 -0.30 -4.92 -18.83
N ALA A 200 0.74 -4.67 -19.63
CA ALA A 200 0.80 -5.05 -21.02
C ALA A 200 2.02 -5.94 -21.26
N CYS A 201 1.80 -7.10 -21.89
CA CYS A 201 2.86 -8.05 -22.23
C CYS A 201 3.07 -8.10 -23.74
N HIS A 202 4.34 -8.14 -24.15
CA HIS A 202 4.73 -8.28 -25.54
C HIS A 202 4.74 -9.76 -25.92
N LYS A 203 3.69 -10.20 -26.62
CA LYS A 203 3.57 -11.55 -27.16
C LYS A 203 3.99 -11.56 -28.64
N LYS A 204 3.97 -12.73 -29.28
CA LYS A 204 4.36 -12.91 -30.71
C LYS A 204 3.65 -12.00 -31.73
N GLY A 205 2.52 -11.39 -31.35
CA GLY A 205 1.74 -10.46 -32.18
C GLY A 205 1.87 -8.99 -31.77
N GLY A 206 2.77 -8.66 -30.85
CA GLY A 206 2.95 -7.32 -30.28
C GLY A 206 2.42 -7.21 -28.85
N TRP A 207 2.37 -5.97 -28.36
CA TRP A 207 1.87 -5.65 -27.04
C TRP A 207 0.38 -5.95 -26.88
N THR A 208 0.03 -6.66 -25.81
CA THR A 208 -1.34 -6.98 -25.43
C THR A 208 -1.56 -6.62 -23.97
N THR A 209 -2.58 -5.83 -23.67
CA THR A 209 -3.00 -5.56 -22.29
C THR A 209 -3.65 -6.81 -21.70
N THR A 210 -3.11 -7.31 -20.59
CA THR A 210 -3.56 -8.56 -19.98
C THR A 210 -4.42 -8.35 -18.73
N VAL A 211 -4.21 -7.25 -18.01
CA VAL A 211 -5.06 -6.80 -16.91
C VAL A 211 -5.10 -5.28 -16.88
N ALA A 212 -6.25 -4.72 -16.51
CA ALA A 212 -6.44 -3.29 -16.31
C ALA A 212 -7.45 -3.04 -15.19
N VAL A 213 -7.15 -2.06 -14.33
CA VAL A 213 -7.93 -1.72 -13.15
C VAL A 213 -8.11 -0.21 -13.10
N ALA A 214 -9.35 0.22 -12.87
CA ALA A 214 -9.64 1.63 -12.67
C ALA A 214 -9.15 2.06 -11.28
N VAL A 215 -8.32 3.10 -11.26
CA VAL A 215 -7.86 3.76 -10.05
C VAL A 215 -8.74 4.99 -9.85
N PRO A 216 -9.50 5.08 -8.73
CA PRO A 216 -10.27 6.26 -8.41
C PRO A 216 -9.36 7.49 -8.43
N GLY A 217 -9.77 8.53 -9.17
CA GLY A 217 -8.96 9.73 -9.34
C GLY A 217 -8.80 10.50 -8.03
N ASP A 218 -7.70 11.27 -7.95
CA ASP A 218 -7.41 12.20 -6.87
C ASP A 218 -8.32 13.44 -6.96
N ASP A 219 -9.55 13.32 -6.47
CA ASP A 219 -10.44 14.46 -6.16
C ASP A 219 -10.21 14.97 -4.72
N GLY A 220 -9.09 14.61 -4.09
CA GLY A 220 -8.83 14.81 -2.67
C GLY A 220 -9.52 13.79 -1.76
N SER A 221 -10.19 12.79 -2.33
CA SER A 221 -10.70 11.63 -1.60
C SER A 221 -9.61 10.60 -1.32
N TYR A 222 -9.91 9.72 -0.37
CA TYR A 222 -9.10 8.59 0.04
C TYR A 222 -8.74 7.71 -1.17
N ALA A 223 -7.45 7.67 -1.52
CA ALA A 223 -6.89 6.72 -2.48
C ALA A 223 -6.43 5.46 -1.72
N PRO A 224 -7.13 4.33 -1.81
CA PRO A 224 -6.68 3.11 -1.16
C PRO A 224 -5.40 2.60 -1.85
N ALA A 225 -4.39 2.26 -1.04
CA ALA A 225 -3.22 1.55 -1.52
C ALA A 225 -3.58 0.18 -2.13
N SER A 226 -4.75 -0.38 -1.83
CA SER A 226 -5.18 -1.71 -2.30
C SER A 226 -5.54 -1.80 -3.78
N SER A 227 -5.56 -0.70 -4.53
CA SER A 227 -5.82 -0.77 -5.98
C SER A 227 -4.67 -1.47 -6.73
N THR A 228 -3.45 -1.46 -6.19
CA THR A 228 -2.32 -2.25 -6.67
C THR A 228 -2.40 -3.73 -6.28
N ASP A 229 -3.11 -4.11 -5.21
CA ASP A 229 -3.19 -5.53 -4.78
C ASP A 229 -3.73 -6.46 -5.88
N THR A 230 -4.66 -5.95 -6.71
CA THR A 230 -5.19 -6.70 -7.85
C THR A 230 -4.16 -6.91 -8.96
N LEU A 231 -3.29 -5.92 -9.21
CA LEU A 231 -2.17 -6.04 -10.14
C LEU A 231 -1.11 -6.97 -9.54
N ASP A 232 -0.79 -6.85 -8.26
CA ASP A 232 0.19 -7.70 -7.56
C ASP A 232 -0.24 -9.17 -7.56
N THR A 233 -1.54 -9.42 -7.36
CA THR A 233 -2.13 -10.77 -7.48
C THR A 233 -1.98 -11.31 -8.90
N TYR A 234 -2.23 -10.46 -9.91
CA TYR A 234 -2.04 -10.86 -11.31
C TYR A 234 -0.57 -11.16 -11.64
N LEU A 235 0.35 -10.29 -11.22
CA LEU A 235 1.80 -10.49 -11.38
C LEU A 235 2.26 -11.80 -10.74
N SER A 236 1.78 -12.10 -9.54
CA SER A 236 2.04 -13.37 -8.86
C SER A 236 1.49 -14.56 -9.65
N SER A 237 0.31 -14.43 -10.26
CA SER A 237 -0.33 -15.51 -11.04
C SER A 237 0.40 -15.87 -12.33
N ILE A 238 1.15 -14.94 -12.91
CA ILE A 238 1.97 -15.16 -14.12
C ILE A 238 3.44 -15.48 -13.78
N ASN A 239 3.73 -15.74 -12.49
CA ASN A 239 5.08 -15.93 -11.97
C ASN A 239 6.04 -14.82 -12.45
N ALA A 240 5.59 -13.57 -12.38
CA ALA A 240 6.39 -12.43 -12.79
C ALA A 240 7.72 -12.41 -12.04
N SER A 241 8.80 -12.22 -12.79
CA SER A 241 10.11 -11.91 -12.23
C SER A 241 10.09 -10.56 -11.49
N PRO A 242 11.05 -10.31 -10.59
CA PRO A 242 11.27 -8.99 -10.04
C PRO A 242 11.46 -7.93 -11.15
N PRO A 243 11.19 -6.64 -10.86
CA PRO A 243 11.43 -5.57 -11.82
C PRO A 243 12.85 -5.62 -12.38
N LEU A 244 12.96 -5.55 -13.70
CA LEU A 244 14.22 -5.51 -14.43
C LEU A 244 15.02 -4.28 -14.05
N THR A 245 16.34 -4.43 -14.01
CA THR A 245 17.25 -3.29 -13.93
C THR A 245 17.16 -2.44 -15.20
N GLU A 246 17.62 -1.19 -15.14
CA GLU A 246 17.64 -0.28 -16.31
C GLU A 246 18.40 -0.88 -17.51
N ALA A 247 19.50 -1.60 -17.25
CA ALA A 247 20.28 -2.24 -18.30
C ALA A 247 19.54 -3.43 -18.95
N GLU A 248 18.90 -4.26 -18.14
CA GLU A 248 18.11 -5.41 -18.62
C GLU A 248 16.86 -4.96 -19.37
N GLU A 249 16.17 -3.93 -18.88
CA GLU A 249 15.04 -3.32 -19.57
C GLU A 249 15.46 -2.78 -20.94
N LYS A 250 16.55 -2.01 -21.00
CA LYS A 250 17.04 -1.44 -22.25
C LYS A 250 17.38 -2.52 -23.27
N GLN A 251 18.01 -3.61 -22.83
CA GLN A 251 18.28 -4.75 -23.70
C GLN A 251 16.98 -5.42 -24.17
N ALA A 252 16.05 -5.68 -23.25
CA ALA A 252 14.77 -6.30 -23.57
C ALA A 252 13.95 -5.48 -24.58
N LEU A 253 13.99 -4.15 -24.49
CA LEU A 253 13.34 -3.25 -25.45
C LEU A 253 14.04 -3.25 -26.82
N SER A 254 15.38 -3.29 -26.86
CA SER A 254 16.11 -3.37 -28.14
C SER A 254 15.88 -4.71 -28.86
N ASP A 255 15.59 -5.78 -28.12
CA ASP A 255 15.29 -7.09 -28.69
C ASP A 255 13.88 -7.13 -29.35
N LEU A 256 13.07 -6.08 -29.19
CA LEU A 256 11.73 -5.96 -29.82
C LEU A 256 11.77 -5.27 -31.19
N GLU A 257 12.88 -4.62 -31.56
CA GLU A 257 13.07 -3.94 -32.85
C GLU A 257 13.38 -4.92 -34.00
#